data_AF-A0A562PJE5-F1
#
_entry.id   AF-A0A562PJE5-F1
#
_cell.length_a   1.000
_cell.length_b   1.000
_cell.length_c   1.000
_cell.angle_alpha   90.00
_cell.angle_beta   90.00
_cell.angle_gamma   90.00
#
_symmetry.space_group_name_H-M   'P 1'
#
loop_
_entity.id
_entity.type
_entity.pdbx_description
1 polymer ?
#
loop_
_entity_poly.entity_id
_entity_poly.type
_entity_poly.pdbx_seq_one_letter_code
_entity_poly.pdbx_strand_id
1 'polypeptide(L)'
;MKIQSRSRFDLRPLPQADEAHPLSEILIDGHPSSVTIAGAVLEACVECDDGFLVFASDDIPYEETLRIYLLNPALTVLDKATLSAPYTTGAFANLRIVDRSTLRFDFFGGVPWTLTLHEHEVFALPWRPAPRGVRRPFGLRRRFQLSGDPLPDKDG
;
A
#
# COMPACT_ATOMS: atom_id res chain seq x y z
N MET A 1 -11.70 6.86 9.55
CA MET A 1 -10.29 6.48 9.40
C MET A 1 -9.48 6.84 10.65
N LYS A 2 -8.53 6.00 11.06
CA LYS A 2 -7.61 6.24 12.17
C LYS A 2 -6.27 5.53 11.94
N ILE A 3 -5.16 6.28 12.00
CA ILE A 3 -3.82 5.70 11.93
C ILE A 3 -3.58 4.85 13.20
N GLN A 4 -3.15 3.61 13.02
CA GLN A 4 -2.87 2.67 14.09
C GLN A 4 -1.42 2.77 14.55
N SER A 5 -1.21 2.49 15.84
CA SER A 5 0.13 2.32 16.39
C SER A 5 0.71 0.97 15.97
N ARG A 6 2.03 0.92 15.78
CA ARG A 6 2.76 -0.34 15.53
C ARG A 6 2.64 -1.36 16.66
N SER A 7 2.30 -0.93 17.86
CA SER A 7 2.00 -1.85 18.98
C SER A 7 0.73 -2.68 18.76
N ARG A 8 -0.23 -2.16 17.98
CA ARG A 8 -1.50 -2.84 17.67
C ARG A 8 -1.47 -3.58 16.34
N PHE A 9 -0.76 -3.07 15.34
CA PHE A 9 -0.67 -3.70 14.03
C PHE A 9 0.78 -3.62 13.54
N ASP A 10 1.38 -4.77 13.22
CA ASP A 10 2.76 -4.84 12.72
C ASP A 10 2.92 -5.95 11.69
N LEU A 11 4.08 -6.00 11.04
CA LEU A 11 4.48 -7.08 10.14
C LEU A 11 5.67 -7.83 10.72
N ARG A 12 5.59 -9.17 10.68
CA ARG A 12 6.70 -10.06 10.99
C ARG A 12 7.23 -10.67 9.70
N PRO A 13 8.42 -10.26 9.23
CA PRO A 13 9.07 -10.89 8.09
C PRO A 13 9.17 -12.39 8.28
N LEU A 14 8.76 -13.14 7.26
CA LEU A 14 8.93 -14.58 7.23
C LEU A 14 10.33 -14.91 6.68
N PRO A 15 11.01 -15.92 7.22
CA PRO A 15 12.23 -16.44 6.60
C PRO A 15 11.85 -17.11 5.27
N GLN A 16 12.06 -16.43 4.13
CA GLN A 16 11.92 -17.02 2.79
C GLN A 16 13.04 -16.57 1.83
N ALA A 17 13.32 -17.44 0.85
CA ALA A 17 14.59 -17.59 0.13
C ALA A 17 14.85 -16.62 -1.04
N ASP A 18 13.96 -15.65 -1.26
CA ASP A 18 14.04 -14.70 -2.38
C ASP A 18 13.86 -13.27 -1.85
N GLU A 19 15.00 -12.56 -1.70
CA GLU A 19 15.04 -11.18 -1.23
C GLU A 19 14.25 -10.23 -2.15
N ALA A 20 14.00 -10.60 -3.42
CA ALA A 20 13.26 -9.76 -4.36
C ALA A 20 11.75 -9.69 -4.05
N HIS A 21 11.22 -10.65 -3.27
CA HIS A 21 9.78 -10.78 -3.03
C HIS A 21 9.50 -11.13 -1.55
N PRO A 22 9.77 -10.19 -0.62
CA PRO A 22 9.61 -10.45 0.81
C PRO A 22 8.15 -10.72 1.16
N LEU A 23 7.94 -11.67 2.08
CA LEU A 23 6.64 -11.96 2.69
C LEU A 23 6.71 -11.69 4.18
N SER A 24 5.62 -11.17 4.72
CA SER A 24 5.43 -10.99 6.16
C SER A 24 4.10 -11.56 6.61
N GLU A 25 4.08 -12.05 7.84
CA GLU A 25 2.85 -12.37 8.56
C GLU A 25 2.34 -11.12 9.31
N ILE A 26 1.03 -10.90 9.27
CA ILE A 26 0.40 -9.81 10.01
C ILE A 26 0.36 -10.15 11.50
N LEU A 27 0.75 -9.18 12.33
CA LEU A 27 0.60 -9.23 13.78
C LEU A 27 -0.51 -8.27 14.24
N ILE A 28 -1.41 -8.75 15.10
CA ILE A 28 -2.42 -7.92 15.78
C ILE A 28 -2.16 -8.00 17.28
N ASP A 29 -1.93 -6.84 17.91
CA ASP A 29 -1.55 -6.73 19.33
C ASP A 29 -0.39 -7.67 19.70
N GLY A 30 0.58 -7.81 18.78
CA GLY A 30 1.74 -8.71 18.91
C GLY A 30 1.47 -10.19 18.61
N HIS A 31 0.23 -10.59 18.30
CA HIS A 31 -0.14 -11.98 18.04
C HIS A 31 -0.14 -12.28 16.53
N PRO A 32 0.47 -13.40 16.09
CA PRO A 32 0.46 -13.80 14.68
C PRO A 32 -0.94 -14.17 14.20
N SER A 33 -1.33 -13.67 13.03
CA SER A 33 -2.67 -13.88 12.48
C SER A 33 -2.78 -15.06 11.51
N SER A 34 -1.66 -15.72 11.18
CA SER A 34 -1.55 -16.73 10.10
C SER A 34 -1.88 -16.19 8.70
N VAL A 35 -2.02 -14.87 8.53
CA VAL A 35 -2.26 -14.23 7.24
C VAL A 35 -0.98 -13.56 6.77
N THR A 36 -0.60 -13.85 5.53
CA THR A 36 0.61 -13.34 4.91
C THR A 36 0.31 -12.34 3.81
N ILE A 37 1.14 -11.31 3.71
CA ILE A 37 1.16 -10.35 2.62
C ILE A 37 2.60 -10.17 2.12
N ALA A 38 2.76 -9.64 0.91
CA ALA A 38 4.08 -9.23 0.45
C ALA A 38 4.46 -7.88 1.06
N GLY A 39 5.75 -7.67 1.26
CA GLY A 39 6.32 -6.57 2.03
C GLY A 39 7.08 -7.09 3.25
N ALA A 40 8.14 -6.37 3.62
CA ALA A 40 8.99 -6.65 4.77
C ALA A 40 8.68 -5.71 5.95
N VAL A 41 8.50 -4.42 5.68
CA VAL A 41 8.40 -3.38 6.73
C VAL A 41 7.02 -2.73 6.69
N LEU A 42 6.39 -2.60 7.86
CA LEU A 42 5.16 -1.82 7.99
C LEU A 42 5.48 -0.32 8.03
N GLU A 43 5.03 0.39 7.01
CA GLU A 43 5.13 1.86 6.92
C GLU A 43 3.99 2.54 7.68
N ALA A 44 2.76 2.02 7.50
CA ALA A 44 1.60 2.49 8.22
C ALA A 44 0.45 1.48 8.15
N CYS A 45 -0.42 1.53 9.16
CA CYS A 45 -1.73 0.90 9.12
C CYS A 45 -2.81 1.94 9.44
N VAL A 46 -3.85 2.03 8.63
CA VAL A 46 -5.00 2.92 8.82
C VAL A 46 -6.26 2.07 8.95
N GLU A 47 -6.88 2.11 10.12
CA GLU A 47 -8.20 1.53 10.36
C GLU A 47 -9.24 2.40 9.65
N CYS A 48 -10.09 1.76 8.85
CA CYS A 48 -11.17 2.35 8.09
C CYS A 48 -12.44 1.52 8.31
N ASP A 49 -13.57 2.00 7.82
CA ASP A 49 -14.87 1.39 8.15
C ASP A 49 -14.95 -0.08 7.68
N ASP A 50 -14.26 -0.41 6.58
CA ASP A 50 -14.21 -1.77 6.01
C ASP A 50 -13.05 -2.63 6.52
N GLY A 51 -12.23 -2.17 7.47
CA GLY A 51 -11.08 -2.91 7.99
C GLY A 51 -9.80 -2.08 7.98
N PHE A 52 -8.75 -2.54 7.30
CA PHE A 52 -7.40 -1.98 7.41
C PHE A 52 -6.79 -1.66 6.05
N LEU A 53 -6.30 -0.42 5.90
CA LEU A 53 -5.35 -0.05 4.86
C LEU A 53 -3.94 -0.25 5.39
N VAL A 54 -3.21 -1.20 4.81
CA VAL A 54 -1.84 -1.55 5.20
C VAL A 54 -0.87 -1.08 4.11
N PHE A 55 0.12 -0.30 4.54
CA PHE A 55 1.20 0.22 3.72
C PHE A 55 2.48 -0.52 4.12
N ALA A 56 3.09 -1.23 3.19
CA ALA A 56 4.29 -2.03 3.45
C ALA A 56 5.36 -1.79 2.38
N SER A 57 6.62 -1.66 2.80
CA SER A 57 7.77 -1.59 1.91
C SER A 57 8.53 -2.91 1.87
N ASP A 58 9.28 -3.14 0.80
CA ASP A 58 10.01 -4.40 0.60
C ASP A 58 11.38 -4.43 1.30
N ASP A 59 11.89 -3.30 1.79
CA ASP A 59 13.22 -3.20 2.42
C ASP A 59 14.36 -3.76 1.54
N ILE A 60 14.21 -3.59 0.22
CA ILE A 60 15.20 -4.02 -0.77
C ILE A 60 16.09 -2.82 -1.11
N PRO A 61 17.42 -2.93 -0.96
CA PRO A 61 18.34 -1.87 -1.33
C PRO A 61 18.15 -1.44 -2.79
N TYR A 62 18.10 -0.13 -3.03
CA TYR A 62 17.97 0.48 -4.36
C TYR A 62 16.62 0.24 -5.06
N GLU A 63 15.66 -0.43 -4.42
CA GLU A 63 14.30 -0.62 -4.94
C GLU A 63 13.27 0.00 -4.00
N GLU A 64 12.64 1.08 -4.46
CA GLU A 64 11.56 1.73 -3.73
C GLU A 64 10.22 1.14 -4.16
N THR A 65 9.73 0.18 -3.39
CA THR A 65 8.42 -0.44 -3.59
C THR A 65 7.54 -0.24 -2.36
N LEU A 66 6.37 0.38 -2.58
CA LEU A 66 5.31 0.51 -1.57
C LEU A 66 4.10 -0.32 -2.00
N ARG A 67 3.73 -1.27 -1.16
CA ARG A 67 2.57 -2.13 -1.31
C ARG A 67 1.45 -1.60 -0.45
N ILE A 68 0.25 -1.53 -1.03
CA ILE A 68 -0.95 -1.03 -0.38
C ILE A 68 -2.00 -2.12 -0.46
N TYR A 69 -2.48 -2.55 0.70
CA TYR A 69 -3.53 -3.55 0.85
C TYR A 69 -4.74 -2.95 1.54
N LEU A 70 -5.93 -3.18 1.00
CA LEU A 70 -7.16 -3.04 1.77
C LEU A 70 -7.55 -4.43 2.26
N LEU A 71 -7.64 -4.60 3.58
CA LEU A 71 -8.02 -5.83 4.25
C LEU A 71 -9.38 -5.65 4.92
N ASN A 72 -10.22 -6.68 4.89
CA ASN A 72 -11.42 -6.71 5.73
C ASN A 72 -11.07 -6.98 7.22
N PRO A 73 -12.02 -6.94 8.17
CA PRO A 73 -11.74 -7.22 9.57
C PRO A 73 -11.22 -8.65 9.84
N ALA A 74 -11.49 -9.59 8.93
CA ALA A 74 -10.95 -10.95 8.94
C ALA A 74 -9.60 -11.06 8.19
N LEU A 75 -8.94 -9.93 7.90
CA LEU A 75 -7.65 -9.82 7.21
C LEU A 75 -7.62 -10.39 5.79
N THR A 76 -8.79 -10.56 5.16
CA THR A 76 -8.89 -10.94 3.75
C THR A 76 -8.60 -9.74 2.86
N VAL A 77 -7.74 -9.90 1.85
CA VAL A 77 -7.40 -8.84 0.89
C VAL A 77 -8.61 -8.53 0.00
N LEU A 78 -9.17 -7.32 0.13
CA LEU A 78 -10.26 -6.79 -0.68
C LEU A 78 -9.78 -6.08 -1.95
N ASP A 79 -8.66 -5.37 -1.87
CA ASP A 79 -8.01 -4.71 -3.02
C ASP A 79 -6.53 -4.50 -2.70
N LYS A 80 -5.69 -4.38 -3.74
CA LYS A 80 -4.27 -4.11 -3.58
C LYS A 80 -3.68 -3.32 -4.74
N ALA A 81 -2.64 -2.57 -4.45
CA ALA A 81 -1.84 -1.84 -5.41
C ALA A 81 -0.37 -1.84 -4.99
N THR A 82 0.50 -1.67 -5.98
CA THR A 82 1.93 -1.50 -5.78
C THR A 82 2.34 -0.18 -6.41
N LEU A 83 3.03 0.65 -5.66
CA LEU A 83 3.71 1.85 -6.13
C LEU A 83 5.19 1.53 -6.24
N SER A 84 5.74 1.59 -7.44
CA SER A 84 7.18 1.50 -7.66
C SER A 84 7.59 2.25 -8.92
N ALA A 85 8.79 2.83 -8.88
CA ALA A 85 9.38 3.54 -10.01
C ALA A 85 10.86 3.16 -10.09
N PRO A 86 11.35 2.68 -11.25
CA PRO A 86 12.78 2.43 -11.43
C PRO A 86 13.58 3.72 -11.22
N TYR A 87 14.79 3.59 -10.65
CA TYR A 87 15.79 4.67 -10.53
C TYR A 87 15.31 5.93 -9.78
N THR A 88 14.18 5.85 -9.08
CA THR A 88 13.63 6.97 -8.30
C THR A 88 13.82 6.69 -6.82
N THR A 89 14.41 7.65 -6.10
CA THR A 89 14.40 7.62 -4.63
C THR A 89 13.05 8.07 -4.11
N GLY A 90 12.56 7.36 -3.11
CA GLY A 90 11.29 7.63 -2.46
C GLY A 90 11.31 7.12 -1.03
N ALA A 91 10.56 7.75 -0.15
CA ALA A 91 10.39 7.29 1.22
C ALA A 91 8.95 7.55 1.62
N PHE A 92 8.32 6.57 2.26
CA PHE A 92 6.96 6.76 2.74
C PHE A 92 6.97 7.81 3.86
N ALA A 93 6.26 8.91 3.66
CA ALA A 93 6.27 10.03 4.60
C ALA A 93 4.97 10.83 4.59
N ASN A 94 4.82 11.73 5.56
CA ASN A 94 3.76 12.74 5.59
C ASN A 94 2.33 12.20 5.42
N LEU A 95 2.10 10.97 5.90
CA LEU A 95 0.78 10.34 5.91
C LEU A 95 -0.17 11.21 6.73
N ARG A 96 -1.27 11.62 6.11
CA ARG A 96 -2.35 12.38 6.74
C ARG A 96 -3.70 11.94 6.22
N ILE A 97 -4.64 11.81 7.14
CA ILE A 97 -6.05 11.60 6.81
C ILE A 97 -6.64 12.95 6.44
N VAL A 98 -7.25 13.05 5.25
CA VAL A 98 -7.91 14.27 4.77
C VAL A 98 -9.36 14.29 5.22
N ASP A 99 -10.06 13.15 5.07
CA ASP A 99 -11.44 12.96 5.49
C ASP A 99 -11.74 11.48 5.77
N ARG A 100 -13.03 11.08 5.80
CA ARG A 100 -13.45 9.71 6.11
C ARG A 100 -13.03 8.67 5.07
N SER A 101 -12.79 9.10 3.83
CA SER A 101 -12.52 8.24 2.68
C SER A 101 -11.15 8.52 2.02
N THR A 102 -10.54 9.65 2.33
CA THR A 102 -9.32 10.10 1.65
C THR A 102 -8.15 10.30 2.61
N LEU A 103 -6.98 9.83 2.18
CA LEU A 103 -5.69 10.10 2.81
C LEU A 103 -4.67 10.55 1.78
N ARG A 104 -3.61 11.20 2.26
CA ARG A 104 -2.46 11.63 1.46
C ARG A 104 -1.16 11.21 2.11
N PHE A 105 -0.16 10.91 1.31
CA PHE A 105 1.19 10.56 1.75
C PHE A 105 2.18 10.91 0.65
N ASP A 106 3.46 10.98 1.00
CA ASP A 106 4.55 11.13 0.05
C ASP A 106 5.23 9.77 -0.10
N PHE A 107 5.74 9.48 -1.29
CA PHE A 107 6.55 8.29 -1.55
C PHE A 107 7.65 8.60 -2.56
N PHE A 108 7.40 8.41 -3.87
CA PHE A 108 8.32 8.81 -4.94
C PHE A 108 7.75 9.91 -5.84
N GLY A 109 8.62 10.55 -6.63
CA GLY A 109 8.24 11.47 -7.71
C GLY A 109 7.96 12.91 -7.27
N GLY A 110 8.29 13.28 -6.03
CA GLY A 110 8.19 14.64 -5.52
C GLY A 110 6.76 15.18 -5.43
N VAL A 111 5.75 14.31 -5.48
CA VAL A 111 4.34 14.68 -5.41
C VAL A 111 3.61 13.94 -4.29
N PRO A 112 2.59 14.57 -3.69
CA PRO A 112 1.73 13.88 -2.74
C PRO A 112 0.83 12.90 -3.48
N TRP A 113 0.87 11.64 -3.05
CA TRP A 113 -0.08 10.61 -3.44
C TRP A 113 -1.38 10.78 -2.66
N THR A 114 -2.51 10.61 -3.35
CA THR A 114 -3.84 10.60 -2.75
C THR A 114 -4.46 9.21 -2.94
N LEU A 115 -4.89 8.61 -1.84
CA LEU A 115 -5.70 7.39 -1.84
C LEU A 115 -7.13 7.74 -1.42
N THR A 116 -8.09 7.31 -2.23
CA THR A 116 -9.52 7.46 -1.93
C THR A 116 -10.17 6.08 -1.88
N LEU A 117 -10.76 5.75 -0.72
CA LEU A 117 -11.62 4.57 -0.54
C LEU A 117 -12.97 4.80 -1.20
N HIS A 118 -13.52 3.74 -1.79
CA HIS A 118 -14.88 3.69 -2.26
C HIS A 118 -15.75 2.96 -1.23
N GLU A 119 -16.92 3.50 -0.91
CA GLU A 119 -17.89 2.87 0.00
C GLU A 119 -18.33 1.48 -0.52
N HIS A 120 -18.39 1.34 -1.84
CA HIS A 120 -18.75 0.11 -2.54
C HIS A 120 -17.71 -0.25 -3.59
N GLU A 121 -17.71 -1.52 -4.01
CA GLU A 121 -16.88 -1.96 -5.14
C GLU A 121 -17.27 -1.19 -6.40
N VAL A 122 -16.31 -0.48 -6.99
CA VAL A 122 -16.50 0.20 -8.26
C VAL A 122 -15.93 -0.65 -9.39
N PHE A 123 -16.58 -0.62 -10.55
CA PHE A 123 -16.07 -1.33 -11.71
C PHE A 123 -14.79 -0.68 -12.24
N ALA A 124 -13.71 -1.46 -12.32
CA ALA A 124 -12.48 -1.03 -12.98
C ALA A 124 -12.46 -1.56 -14.41
N LEU A 125 -12.58 -0.62 -15.35
CA LEU A 125 -12.42 -0.91 -16.76
C LEU A 125 -10.93 -1.18 -17.04
N PRO A 126 -10.55 -2.32 -17.65
CA PRO A 126 -9.16 -2.72 -17.84
C PRO A 126 -8.38 -1.81 -18.81
N TRP A 127 -9.05 -0.95 -19.58
CA TRP A 127 -8.44 -0.03 -20.54
C TRP A 127 -8.11 1.36 -19.97
N ARG A 128 -8.53 1.68 -18.74
CA ARG A 128 -8.10 2.94 -18.11
C ARG A 128 -6.67 2.78 -17.62
N PRO A 129 -5.71 3.57 -18.11
CA PRO A 129 -4.33 3.49 -17.63
C PRO A 129 -4.30 3.84 -16.15
N ALA A 130 -3.58 3.01 -15.37
CA ALA A 130 -3.25 3.37 -14.00
C ALA A 130 -2.30 4.58 -14.00
N PRO A 131 -2.27 5.39 -12.93
CA PRO A 131 -1.25 6.43 -12.78
C PRO A 131 0.15 5.85 -12.92
N ARG A 132 1.11 6.67 -13.35
CA ARG A 132 2.51 6.23 -13.54
C ARG A 132 3.07 5.66 -12.25
N GLY A 133 3.76 4.52 -12.36
CA GLY A 133 4.31 3.78 -11.22
C GLY A 133 3.30 3.05 -10.35
N VAL A 134 1.99 3.08 -10.68
CA VAL A 134 0.99 2.22 -10.04
C VAL A 134 0.86 0.91 -10.84
N ARG A 135 1.20 -0.20 -10.21
CA ARG A 135 0.90 -1.55 -10.69
C ARG A 135 -0.27 -2.14 -9.91
N ARG A 136 -1.14 -2.86 -10.60
CA ARG A 136 -2.25 -3.59 -9.99
C ARG A 136 -2.43 -4.96 -10.62
N PRO A 137 -2.90 -5.96 -9.86
CA PRO A 137 -3.37 -7.21 -10.46
C PRO A 137 -4.58 -6.92 -11.36
N PHE A 138 -4.76 -7.76 -12.37
CA PHE A 138 -5.98 -7.76 -13.18
C PHE A 138 -7.20 -7.96 -12.28
N GLY A 139 -8.23 -7.14 -12.47
CA GLY A 139 -9.45 -7.18 -11.67
C GLY A 139 -10.48 -6.21 -12.21
N LEU A 140 -11.74 -6.65 -12.24
CA LEU A 140 -12.89 -5.86 -12.70
C LEU A 140 -13.47 -4.96 -11.62
N ARG A 141 -12.97 -5.05 -10.38
CA ARG A 141 -13.51 -4.34 -9.22
C ARG A 141 -12.39 -3.70 -8.41
N ARG A 142 -12.69 -2.54 -7.83
CA ARG A 142 -11.77 -1.78 -6.97
C ARG A 142 -12.50 -1.27 -5.75
N ARG A 143 -11.78 -1.20 -4.64
CA ARG A 143 -12.24 -0.59 -3.38
C ARG A 143 -11.49 0.70 -3.07
N PHE A 144 -10.39 0.97 -3.77
CA PHE A 144 -9.72 2.26 -3.67
C PHE A 144 -9.07 2.69 -4.97
N GLN A 145 -8.95 4.00 -5.12
CA GLN A 145 -8.19 4.64 -6.19
C GLN A 145 -6.92 5.28 -5.63
N LEU A 146 -5.86 5.21 -6.43
CA LEU A 146 -4.65 6.02 -6.22
C LEU A 146 -4.62 7.10 -7.29
N SER A 147 -4.20 8.28 -6.89
CA SER A 147 -3.91 9.39 -7.80
C SER A 147 -2.65 10.10 -7.34
N GLY A 148 -1.85 10.48 -8.31
CA GLY A 148 -0.58 11.17 -8.16
C GLY A 148 -0.13 11.47 -9.58
N ASP A 149 0.47 12.64 -9.77
CA ASP A 149 1.05 13.03 -11.06
C ASP A 149 2.56 13.18 -10.89
N PRO A 150 3.28 12.06 -10.63
CA PRO A 150 4.72 12.13 -10.43
C PRO A 150 5.37 12.70 -11.68
N LEU A 151 6.31 13.62 -11.48
CA LEU A 151 7.06 14.19 -12.59
C LEU A 151 7.67 13.06 -13.43
N PRO A 152 7.69 13.17 -14.76
CA PRO A 152 8.45 12.26 -15.60
C PRO A 152 9.89 12.20 -15.09
N ASP A 153 10.51 11.02 -15.16
CA ASP A 153 11.95 10.94 -14.92
C ASP A 153 12.65 11.94 -15.84
N LYS A 154 13.51 12.77 -15.25
CA LYS A 154 14.40 13.61 -16.05
C LYS A 154 15.59 12.73 -16.38
N ASP A 155 15.39 11.82 -17.34
CA ASP A 155 16.50 11.10 -17.96
C ASP A 155 17.52 12.15 -18.45
N GLY A 156 18.71 12.09 -17.86
CA GLY A 156 19.94 12.76 -18.28
C GLY A 156 21.07 11.75 -18.25
#